data_AF-A0A3B5ZXP2-F1
#
_entry.id   AF-A0A3B5ZXP2-F1
#
_cell.length_a   1.000
_cell.length_b   1.000
_cell.length_c   1.000
_cell.angle_alpha   90.00
_cell.angle_beta   90.00
_cell.angle_gamma   90.00
#
_symmetry.space_group_name_H-M   'P 1'
#
loop_
_entity.id
_entity.type
_entity.pdbx_description
1 polymer ?
#
loop_
_entity_poly.entity_id
_entity_poly.type
_entity_poly.pdbx_seq_one_letter_code
_entity_poly.pdbx_strand_id
1 'polypeptide(L)'
;MHASARLLRRLSSSSSARSLRRLPLHPSPSPPPHPSRLPPLRTVTRAVLPHLAAPRFSTISCASTPSLRLGECGALGTPSIPSAEVSEGEEEVESAAARHDTDAFAAVELALDSVVKVFTVSSGPNYFLPWQNKAQRESMGSGFVISGKRIVTNAHVVADHTFVLVRKHGSPAKYKAEVQAIGHECDLALLTVESEEFWEGMNSLDLGDIPFLQEAVAVVGYPQGGDNISVTKGVVSRVEPTQYAHGATQLMAIQIDAAINPGNSGGPAIMGDKVAGVAFQNLSGAENIGYIIPVPVIKRFISGVEESGKYSGFCSLGISCQATENIQIRECFGMRPEMTGVLVSRINPLSDAYKILKKDDILLEFDGVPIANDGTVPFRNRERITFDHLVSMKKPEETAVIKVLRDGKEHELNVTLRPLQPLVPVHQFDKLPSYYIFAGFVFIPLTQPYLHEFGEDWYNTSPRRLCERALRELPKKAGQQLVILSQVLMDDINVGYERLAELQVKKVNGVEVENLKHLCSIVENCTEENLRIDLDDERVIVLKFQNARLATSRILKRHRIPSAMSNDLVDDQASKETDEVGQGLLESPMSPSVSAGSSLADSVLTEGRGGLQQIRRTQVLQPEL
;
A
#
# COMPACT_ATOMS: atom_id res chain seq x y z
N MET A 1 -59.09 -16.25 -19.23
CA MET A 1 -60.18 -17.13 -19.74
C MET A 1 -59.58 -18.14 -20.72
N HIS A 2 -60.24 -19.29 -20.90
CA HIS A 2 -60.03 -20.45 -21.82
C HIS A 2 -59.03 -20.34 -23.01
N ALA A 3 -58.49 -21.42 -23.61
CA ALA A 3 -58.26 -22.86 -23.28
C ALA A 3 -57.49 -23.48 -24.48
N SER A 4 -56.60 -24.47 -24.36
CA SER A 4 -56.92 -25.93 -24.42
C SER A 4 -55.61 -26.74 -24.28
N ALA A 5 -55.50 -27.71 -23.35
CA ALA A 5 -55.63 -29.17 -23.53
C ALA A 5 -54.48 -29.82 -24.35
N ARG A 6 -53.54 -30.63 -23.82
CA ARG A 6 -53.57 -31.88 -23.00
C ARG A 6 -54.29 -33.07 -23.64
N LEU A 7 -53.54 -34.14 -23.93
CA LEU A 7 -54.03 -35.53 -23.98
C LEU A 7 -52.99 -36.54 -23.46
N LEU A 8 -53.34 -37.17 -22.32
CA LEU A 8 -53.25 -38.58 -21.88
C LEU A 8 -52.01 -39.47 -22.21
N ARG A 9 -51.37 -40.27 -21.33
CA ARG A 9 -51.68 -41.14 -20.13
C ARG A 9 -51.60 -42.66 -20.47
N ARG A 10 -51.13 -43.44 -19.46
CA ARG A 10 -51.10 -44.93 -19.28
C ARG A 10 -49.77 -45.61 -19.70
N LEU A 11 -49.30 -46.74 -19.10
CA LEU A 11 -49.79 -47.56 -17.96
C LEU A 11 -48.66 -48.36 -17.24
N SER A 12 -48.76 -48.49 -15.90
CA SER A 12 -48.46 -49.64 -14.99
C SER A 12 -47.15 -50.47 -15.02
N SER A 13 -46.50 -50.47 -13.85
CA SER A 13 -45.87 -51.58 -13.08
C SER A 13 -46.00 -53.06 -13.53
N SER A 14 -44.90 -53.83 -13.44
CA SER A 14 -44.70 -54.89 -12.41
C SER A 14 -43.40 -55.72 -12.50
N SER A 15 -42.61 -55.74 -11.41
CA SER A 15 -42.06 -56.92 -10.72
C SER A 15 -41.45 -58.15 -11.48
N SER A 16 -40.11 -58.28 -11.36
CA SER A 16 -39.36 -59.48 -10.87
C SER A 16 -38.81 -60.60 -11.78
N ALA A 17 -37.48 -60.79 -11.65
CA ALA A 17 -36.66 -62.02 -11.64
C ALA A 17 -36.60 -63.02 -12.83
N ARG A 18 -35.42 -63.09 -13.48
CA ARG A 18 -34.48 -64.26 -13.35
C ARG A 18 -33.11 -64.08 -14.04
N SER A 19 -32.04 -64.13 -13.23
CA SER A 19 -30.76 -64.87 -13.36
C SER A 19 -30.13 -65.25 -14.73
N LEU A 20 -28.87 -64.80 -14.90
CA LEU A 20 -27.69 -65.48 -15.51
C LEU A 20 -27.67 -65.90 -17.01
N ARG A 21 -26.78 -65.25 -17.78
CA ARG A 21 -25.44 -65.81 -18.12
C ARG A 21 -24.47 -64.74 -18.67
N ARG A 22 -23.15 -65.01 -18.58
CA ARG A 22 -22.03 -64.10 -18.86
C ARG A 22 -21.60 -64.10 -20.34
N LEU A 23 -21.04 -62.97 -20.79
CA LEU A 23 -19.95 -62.89 -21.79
C LEU A 23 -18.86 -61.90 -21.27
N PRO A 24 -17.61 -61.95 -21.79
CA PRO A 24 -16.43 -61.56 -21.00
C PRO A 24 -16.00 -60.09 -21.08
N LEU A 25 -15.13 -59.71 -20.12
CA LEU A 25 -14.54 -58.38 -19.94
C LEU A 25 -13.28 -58.19 -20.81
N HIS A 26 -13.06 -56.97 -21.31
CA HIS A 26 -11.73 -56.45 -21.64
C HIS A 26 -11.16 -55.66 -20.45
N PRO A 27 -9.82 -55.62 -20.25
CA PRO A 27 -9.21 -55.05 -19.06
C PRO A 27 -9.13 -53.51 -19.10
N SER A 28 -9.33 -52.89 -17.94
CA SER A 28 -9.08 -51.47 -17.68
C SER A 28 -7.59 -51.17 -17.43
N PRO A 29 -7.09 -49.96 -17.76
CA PRO A 29 -5.72 -49.56 -17.44
C PRO A 29 -5.50 -49.37 -15.94
N SER A 30 -4.26 -49.57 -15.49
CA SER A 30 -3.82 -49.52 -14.09
C SER A 30 -3.57 -48.09 -13.57
N PRO A 31 -3.76 -47.84 -12.26
CA PRO A 31 -3.47 -46.53 -11.63
C PRO A 31 -1.95 -46.30 -11.39
N PRO A 32 -1.51 -45.04 -11.21
CA PRO A 32 -0.13 -44.69 -10.87
C PRO A 32 0.22 -45.02 -9.40
N PRO A 33 1.52 -45.15 -9.05
CA PRO A 33 1.96 -45.55 -7.72
C PRO A 33 1.92 -44.41 -6.68
N HIS A 34 1.69 -44.77 -5.41
CA HIS A 34 1.78 -43.86 -4.27
C HIS A 34 3.25 -43.58 -3.87
N PRO A 35 3.56 -42.36 -3.37
CA PRO A 35 4.86 -42.06 -2.76
C PRO A 35 5.01 -42.73 -1.38
N SER A 36 6.23 -43.18 -1.08
CA SER A 36 6.58 -43.92 0.14
C SER A 36 6.77 -43.04 1.38
N ARG A 37 6.49 -43.62 2.57
CA ARG A 37 6.68 -42.98 3.87
C ARG A 37 8.16 -42.69 4.17
N LEU A 38 8.45 -41.52 4.72
CA LEU A 38 9.71 -41.21 5.40
C LEU A 38 9.63 -41.54 6.92
N PRO A 39 10.74 -41.96 7.56
CA PRO A 39 10.82 -42.16 9.01
C PRO A 39 11.10 -40.83 9.77
N PRO A 40 10.90 -40.78 11.10
CA PRO A 40 10.99 -39.52 11.85
C PRO A 40 12.45 -39.09 12.12
N LEU A 41 12.69 -37.77 12.07
CA LEU A 41 13.96 -37.16 12.44
C LEU A 41 14.18 -37.21 13.97
N ARG A 42 15.36 -37.68 14.37
CA ARG A 42 15.86 -37.59 15.75
C ARG A 42 16.64 -36.30 15.97
N THR A 43 16.49 -35.75 17.17
CA THR A 43 17.31 -34.68 17.75
C THR A 43 18.79 -35.09 17.84
N VAL A 44 19.71 -34.22 17.42
CA VAL A 44 21.13 -34.26 17.84
C VAL A 44 21.64 -32.85 18.15
N THR A 45 22.47 -32.78 19.19
CA THR A 45 22.99 -31.59 19.87
C THR A 45 24.15 -30.88 19.18
N ARG A 46 24.28 -29.59 19.55
CA ARG A 46 25.45 -28.71 19.43
C ARG A 46 26.77 -29.38 19.83
N ALA A 47 27.81 -29.23 19.00
CA ALA A 47 29.23 -29.51 19.32
C ALA A 47 30.16 -28.51 18.58
N VAL A 48 31.44 -28.44 18.96
CA VAL A 48 32.32 -27.27 18.77
C VAL A 48 33.70 -27.67 18.18
N LEU A 49 34.14 -26.98 17.09
CA LEU A 49 35.53 -26.74 16.57
C LEU A 49 36.52 -27.93 16.41
N PRO A 50 37.60 -27.89 15.56
CA PRO A 50 38.51 -26.76 15.31
C PRO A 50 39.06 -26.55 13.86
N HIS A 51 40.01 -25.62 13.71
CA HIS A 51 40.76 -25.21 12.50
C HIS A 51 41.61 -26.32 11.83
N LEU A 52 41.82 -26.24 10.49
CA LEU A 52 43.14 -25.89 9.87
C LEU A 52 43.19 -25.94 8.32
N ALA A 53 44.13 -25.13 7.78
CA ALA A 53 44.84 -25.24 6.49
C ALA A 53 44.15 -24.91 5.14
N ALA A 54 44.96 -24.34 4.24
CA ALA A 54 44.65 -23.94 2.87
C ALA A 54 45.62 -24.61 1.86
N PRO A 55 45.38 -24.48 0.54
CA PRO A 55 46.48 -24.49 -0.43
C PRO A 55 46.46 -23.30 -1.43
N ARG A 56 47.60 -23.11 -2.12
CA ARG A 56 47.90 -22.09 -3.15
C ARG A 56 48.08 -22.72 -4.55
N PHE A 57 48.36 -21.86 -5.55
CA PHE A 57 48.86 -22.12 -6.92
C PHE A 57 47.79 -22.38 -8.01
N SER A 58 47.96 -21.95 -9.27
CA SER A 58 49.03 -21.14 -9.92
C SER A 58 48.54 -20.38 -11.17
N THR A 59 49.30 -19.36 -11.57
CA THR A 59 49.16 -18.54 -12.79
C THR A 59 49.53 -19.29 -14.08
N ILE A 60 48.95 -18.89 -15.22
CA ILE A 60 49.52 -19.12 -16.56
C ILE A 60 49.58 -17.79 -17.32
N SER A 61 50.75 -17.51 -17.92
CA SER A 61 51.00 -16.44 -18.87
C SER A 61 51.83 -17.03 -20.00
N CYS A 62 51.56 -16.65 -21.25
CA CYS A 62 52.39 -16.98 -22.41
C CYS A 62 52.30 -15.85 -23.45
N ALA A 63 53.46 -15.39 -23.89
CA ALA A 63 53.62 -14.49 -25.02
C ALA A 63 54.79 -14.99 -25.87
N SER A 64 54.64 -14.94 -27.19
CA SER A 64 55.77 -15.01 -28.13
C SER A 64 55.39 -14.46 -29.50
N THR A 65 56.27 -13.61 -30.04
CA THR A 65 56.28 -13.19 -31.45
C THR A 65 57.03 -14.23 -32.30
N PRO A 66 56.98 -14.10 -33.63
CA PRO A 66 58.18 -13.63 -34.31
C PRO A 66 57.92 -12.63 -35.45
N SER A 67 59.00 -12.06 -35.98
CA SER A 67 59.02 -11.08 -37.06
C SER A 67 59.82 -11.61 -38.27
N LEU A 68 59.40 -11.30 -39.50
CA LEU A 68 60.16 -11.54 -40.73
C LEU A 68 59.86 -10.47 -41.79
N ARG A 69 60.76 -10.31 -42.77
CA ARG A 69 61.00 -9.07 -43.53
C ARG A 69 60.47 -9.07 -44.99
N LEU A 70 60.21 -7.84 -45.45
CA LEU A 70 60.45 -7.26 -46.79
C LEU A 70 59.91 -7.94 -48.06
N GLY A 71 59.17 -7.12 -48.84
CA GLY A 71 58.99 -7.25 -50.29
C GLY A 71 58.42 -5.97 -50.87
N GLU A 72 59.22 -5.20 -51.61
CA GLU A 72 58.75 -4.09 -52.47
C GLU A 72 58.38 -4.64 -53.85
N CYS A 73 57.33 -4.09 -54.50
CA CYS A 73 57.39 -3.49 -55.85
C CYS A 73 55.97 -3.16 -56.38
N GLY A 74 55.84 -2.10 -57.19
CA GLY A 74 54.79 -2.00 -58.22
C GLY A 74 53.59 -1.10 -57.90
N ALA A 75 53.62 0.14 -58.39
CA ALA A 75 52.45 1.04 -58.45
C ALA A 75 51.60 0.78 -59.71
N LEU A 76 50.29 1.05 -59.65
CA LEU A 76 49.46 1.60 -60.75
C LEU A 76 47.99 1.80 -60.33
N GLY A 77 47.38 2.89 -60.81
CA GLY A 77 45.92 2.98 -61.05
C GLY A 77 45.04 3.55 -59.94
N THR A 78 44.85 4.88 -59.93
CA THR A 78 43.64 5.51 -59.37
C THR A 78 42.45 5.34 -60.32
N PRO A 79 41.22 5.35 -59.77
CA PRO A 79 40.19 6.20 -60.37
C PRO A 79 39.52 7.09 -59.32
N SER A 80 39.34 8.37 -59.69
CA SER A 80 38.63 9.38 -58.92
C SER A 80 37.11 9.26 -59.07
N ILE A 81 36.38 9.38 -57.97
CA ILE A 81 34.92 9.54 -57.90
C ILE A 81 34.67 10.92 -57.25
N PRO A 82 33.70 11.73 -57.73
CA PRO A 82 33.67 13.16 -57.45
C PRO A 82 33.16 13.51 -56.05
N SER A 83 33.62 14.67 -55.56
CA SER A 83 33.14 15.32 -54.35
C SER A 83 31.65 15.64 -54.44
N ALA A 84 30.87 15.15 -53.48
CA ALA A 84 29.55 15.68 -53.18
C ALA A 84 29.67 16.68 -52.02
N GLU A 85 28.90 17.76 -52.07
CA GLU A 85 28.89 18.80 -51.05
C GLU A 85 28.31 18.24 -49.74
N VAL A 86 29.02 18.47 -48.62
CA VAL A 86 28.50 18.28 -47.28
C VAL A 86 28.21 19.66 -46.71
N SER A 87 26.94 19.97 -46.51
CA SER A 87 26.48 21.20 -45.86
C SER A 87 25.31 20.86 -44.93
N GLU A 88 25.34 21.44 -43.73
CA GLU A 88 24.22 21.49 -42.77
C GLU A 88 23.74 20.11 -42.27
N GLY A 89 24.41 19.61 -41.22
CA GLY A 89 24.00 18.39 -40.51
C GLY A 89 24.79 18.08 -39.22
N GLU A 90 26.00 18.60 -39.06
CA GLU A 90 26.84 18.30 -37.88
C GLU A 90 26.58 19.26 -36.69
N GLU A 91 26.24 20.53 -36.92
CA GLU A 91 26.03 21.53 -35.84
C GLU A 91 24.80 21.23 -34.95
N GLU A 92 23.72 20.65 -35.46
CA GLU A 92 22.55 20.31 -34.62
C GLU A 92 22.83 19.15 -33.66
N VAL A 93 23.63 18.16 -34.09
CA VAL A 93 23.97 16.98 -33.27
C VAL A 93 24.94 17.36 -32.16
N GLU A 94 25.94 18.19 -32.47
CA GLU A 94 26.90 18.68 -31.49
C GLU A 94 26.25 19.67 -30.50
N SER A 95 25.32 20.53 -30.97
CA SER A 95 24.51 21.40 -30.09
C SER A 95 23.58 20.62 -29.16
N ALA A 96 23.04 19.47 -29.56
CA ALA A 96 22.18 18.67 -28.69
C ALA A 96 23.00 17.97 -27.60
N ALA A 97 24.12 17.33 -27.98
CA ALA A 97 25.03 16.69 -27.04
C ALA A 97 25.59 17.67 -25.99
N ALA A 98 26.01 18.87 -26.41
CA ALA A 98 26.53 19.90 -25.51
C ALA A 98 25.48 20.41 -24.50
N ARG A 99 24.22 20.60 -24.94
CA ARG A 99 23.11 21.00 -24.04
C ARG A 99 22.79 19.91 -23.01
N HIS A 100 22.82 18.64 -23.43
CA HIS A 100 22.55 17.54 -22.52
C HIS A 100 23.58 17.38 -21.38
N ASP A 101 24.83 17.80 -21.57
CA ASP A 101 25.83 17.78 -20.50
C ASP A 101 25.73 18.98 -19.55
N THR A 102 25.32 20.16 -20.04
CA THR A 102 25.06 21.31 -19.16
C THR A 102 23.88 21.05 -18.20
N ASP A 103 22.81 20.41 -18.68
CA ASP A 103 21.64 20.10 -17.84
C ASP A 103 21.98 19.11 -16.71
N ALA A 104 22.86 18.13 -16.98
CA ALA A 104 23.28 17.16 -15.98
C ALA A 104 24.14 17.79 -14.88
N PHE A 105 25.04 18.73 -15.24
CA PHE A 105 25.84 19.46 -14.27
C PHE A 105 24.98 20.39 -13.40
N ALA A 106 24.04 21.12 -14.00
CA ALA A 106 23.09 21.96 -13.27
C ALA A 106 22.20 21.14 -12.31
N ALA A 107 21.72 19.97 -12.74
CA ALA A 107 20.95 19.07 -11.89
C ALA A 107 21.75 18.53 -10.69
N VAL A 108 23.06 18.26 -10.87
CA VAL A 108 23.96 17.90 -9.77
C VAL A 108 24.09 19.06 -8.78
N GLU A 109 24.40 20.27 -9.27
CA GLU A 109 24.61 21.47 -8.44
C GLU A 109 23.36 21.82 -7.61
N LEU A 110 22.18 21.83 -8.24
CA LEU A 110 20.89 22.01 -7.55
C LEU A 110 20.62 20.94 -6.49
N ALA A 111 21.03 19.69 -6.75
CA ALA A 111 20.72 18.57 -5.87
C ALA A 111 21.66 18.46 -4.65
N LEU A 112 22.91 18.94 -4.72
CA LEU A 112 23.86 18.87 -3.61
C LEU A 112 23.29 19.53 -2.34
N ASP A 113 22.72 20.72 -2.46
CA ASP A 113 22.18 21.49 -1.32
C ASP A 113 20.65 21.29 -1.13
N SER A 114 20.04 20.34 -1.84
CA SER A 114 18.58 20.11 -1.78
C SER A 114 18.18 18.67 -1.46
N VAL A 115 19.04 17.68 -1.74
CA VAL A 115 18.74 16.24 -1.60
C VAL A 115 19.33 15.68 -0.31
N VAL A 116 18.50 14.95 0.43
CA VAL A 116 18.79 14.42 1.77
C VAL A 116 18.68 12.90 1.79
N LYS A 117 19.50 12.26 2.62
CA LYS A 117 19.39 10.82 2.89
C LYS A 117 18.41 10.60 4.03
N VAL A 118 17.39 9.79 3.80
CA VAL A 118 16.38 9.41 4.78
C VAL A 118 16.80 8.07 5.41
N PHE A 119 16.70 7.96 6.73
CA PHE A 119 16.90 6.73 7.49
C PHE A 119 15.65 6.44 8.29
N THR A 120 15.10 5.24 8.16
CA THR A 120 13.86 4.84 8.82
C THR A 120 14.09 3.60 9.66
N VAL A 121 13.70 3.65 10.92
CA VAL A 121 13.46 2.45 11.73
C VAL A 121 11.98 2.13 11.60
N SER A 122 11.64 0.92 11.16
CA SER A 122 10.27 0.45 10.91
C SER A 122 9.96 -0.85 11.67
N SER A 123 8.69 -1.06 12.01
CA SER A 123 8.22 -2.26 12.70
C SER A 123 6.75 -2.56 12.36
N GLY A 124 6.54 -3.10 11.16
CA GLY A 124 5.20 -3.48 10.69
C GLY A 124 4.53 -4.58 11.54
N PRO A 125 3.19 -4.62 11.57
CA PRO A 125 2.43 -5.58 12.38
C PRO A 125 2.56 -7.03 11.86
N ASN A 126 2.27 -8.00 12.75
CA ASN A 126 2.07 -9.41 12.40
C ASN A 126 0.57 -9.69 12.25
N TYR A 127 0.10 -10.05 11.06
CA TYR A 127 -1.34 -10.23 10.82
C TYR A 127 -1.88 -11.58 11.33
N PHE A 128 -1.04 -12.59 11.54
CA PHE A 128 -1.43 -13.84 12.22
C PHE A 128 -1.50 -13.67 13.75
N LEU A 129 -0.68 -12.77 14.31
CA LEU A 129 -0.60 -12.45 15.73
C LEU A 129 -0.76 -10.93 15.93
N PRO A 130 -1.97 -10.37 15.69
CA PRO A 130 -2.23 -8.92 15.57
C PRO A 130 -1.92 -8.07 16.81
N TRP A 131 -1.64 -8.71 17.94
CA TRP A 131 -1.11 -8.09 19.16
C TRP A 131 0.42 -8.01 19.22
N GLN A 132 1.13 -8.31 18.12
CA GLN A 132 2.59 -8.29 18.00
C GLN A 132 3.02 -7.58 16.72
N ASN A 133 4.16 -6.87 16.80
CA ASN A 133 4.86 -6.38 15.62
C ASN A 133 5.96 -7.37 15.19
N LYS A 134 6.35 -7.27 13.92
CA LYS A 134 7.52 -7.94 13.37
C LYS A 134 8.79 -7.26 13.90
N ALA A 135 9.90 -8.01 13.89
CA ALA A 135 11.20 -7.49 14.30
C ALA A 135 11.54 -6.18 13.56
N GLN A 136 12.06 -5.20 14.30
CA GLN A 136 12.46 -3.91 13.76
C GLN A 136 13.47 -4.07 12.61
N ARG A 137 13.35 -3.18 11.62
CA ARG A 137 14.26 -3.10 10.48
C ARG A 137 14.69 -1.67 10.25
N GLU A 138 15.94 -1.50 9.84
CA GLU A 138 16.45 -0.23 9.33
C GLU A 138 16.38 -0.24 7.81
N SER A 139 15.83 0.83 7.23
CA SER A 139 15.85 1.11 5.80
C SER A 139 16.45 2.49 5.53
N MET A 140 16.87 2.72 4.30
CA MET A 140 17.36 4.01 3.84
C MET A 140 16.78 4.33 2.46
N GLY A 141 16.52 5.61 2.24
CA GLY A 141 16.00 6.16 1.00
C GLY A 141 16.51 7.58 0.79
N SER A 142 15.93 8.26 -0.19
CA SER A 142 16.25 9.64 -0.53
C SER A 142 15.04 10.55 -0.29
N GLY A 143 15.28 11.84 -0.19
CA GLY A 143 14.25 12.88 -0.16
C GLY A 143 14.83 14.19 -0.67
N PHE A 144 13.98 15.17 -0.94
CA PHE A 144 14.42 16.50 -1.34
C PHE A 144 13.57 17.61 -0.74
N VAL A 145 14.20 18.76 -0.51
CA VAL A 145 13.56 19.94 0.07
C VAL A 145 12.69 20.63 -0.99
N ILE A 146 11.47 20.98 -0.57
CA ILE A 146 10.52 21.83 -1.31
C ILE A 146 10.18 23.07 -0.47
N SER A 147 9.49 24.04 -1.09
CA SER A 147 9.07 25.27 -0.44
C SER A 147 8.25 25.03 0.84
N GLY A 148 8.51 25.86 1.87
CA GLY A 148 7.82 25.80 3.15
C GLY A 148 8.45 24.87 4.19
N LYS A 149 9.78 24.63 4.13
CA LYS A 149 10.52 23.76 5.07
C LYS A 149 9.94 22.35 5.17
N ARG A 150 9.75 21.72 4.01
CA ARG A 150 9.25 20.35 3.87
C ARG A 150 10.18 19.53 2.98
N ILE A 151 10.23 18.24 3.25
CA ILE A 151 10.96 17.25 2.45
C ILE A 151 9.94 16.31 1.81
N VAL A 152 10.03 16.09 0.50
CA VAL A 152 9.29 15.03 -0.19
C VAL A 152 10.15 13.76 -0.19
N THR A 153 9.51 12.62 0.06
CA THR A 153 10.09 11.27 -0.12
C THR A 153 8.97 10.29 -0.53
N ASN A 154 9.27 9.00 -0.69
CA ASN A 154 8.23 7.99 -0.91
C ASN A 154 7.55 7.53 0.38
N ALA A 155 6.29 7.11 0.27
CA ALA A 155 5.58 6.51 1.39
C ALA A 155 6.25 5.20 1.84
N HIS A 156 6.72 4.36 0.92
CA HIS A 156 7.39 3.11 1.27
C HIS A 156 8.73 3.29 2.00
N VAL A 157 9.37 4.46 1.91
CA VAL A 157 10.59 4.78 2.65
C VAL A 157 10.28 5.00 4.13
N VAL A 158 9.07 5.44 4.47
CA VAL A 158 8.62 5.76 5.84
C VAL A 158 7.41 4.92 6.32
N ALA A 159 7.07 3.84 5.62
CA ALA A 159 5.97 2.97 5.99
C ALA A 159 6.28 2.17 7.27
N ASP A 160 5.28 2.06 8.15
CA ASP A 160 5.38 1.42 9.48
C ASP A 160 6.53 1.99 10.34
N HIS A 161 6.83 3.28 10.19
CA HIS A 161 7.96 3.93 10.86
C HIS A 161 7.73 4.06 12.38
N THR A 162 8.78 3.76 13.13
CA THR A 162 8.88 4.08 14.57
C THR A 162 9.79 5.27 14.83
N PHE A 163 10.73 5.55 13.92
CA PHE A 163 11.65 6.69 14.02
C PHE A 163 12.23 7.04 12.65
N VAL A 164 12.32 8.33 12.33
CA VAL A 164 12.88 8.84 11.05
C VAL A 164 13.97 9.86 11.33
N LEU A 165 15.09 9.73 10.64
CA LEU A 165 16.20 10.68 10.62
C LEU A 165 16.48 11.12 9.17
N VAL A 166 16.94 12.35 9.00
CA VAL A 166 17.47 12.85 7.72
C VAL A 166 18.90 13.38 7.88
N ARG A 167 19.69 13.34 6.80
CA ARG A 167 21.05 13.88 6.75
C ARG A 167 21.26 14.66 5.44
N LYS A 168 21.83 15.86 5.55
CA LYS A 168 22.25 16.68 4.40
C LYS A 168 23.39 16.02 3.62
N HIS A 169 23.58 16.42 2.37
CA HIS A 169 24.85 16.15 1.69
C HIS A 169 26.02 16.80 2.45
N GLY A 170 27.21 16.22 2.38
CA GLY A 170 28.44 16.73 3.03
C GLY A 170 28.45 16.75 4.57
N SER A 171 27.31 16.71 5.25
CA SER A 171 27.21 16.77 6.71
C SER A 171 27.20 15.38 7.35
N PRO A 172 27.95 15.15 8.45
CA PRO A 172 27.83 13.93 9.25
C PRO A 172 26.58 13.93 10.16
N ALA A 173 25.97 15.10 10.41
CA ALA A 173 24.89 15.26 11.40
C ALA A 173 23.55 14.71 10.89
N LYS A 174 22.93 13.83 11.68
CA LYS A 174 21.57 13.33 11.46
C LYS A 174 20.59 14.12 12.31
N TYR A 175 19.50 14.59 11.72
CA TYR A 175 18.44 15.35 12.38
C TYR A 175 17.17 14.52 12.44
N LYS A 176 16.40 14.61 13.54
CA LYS A 176 15.10 13.98 13.67
C LYS A 176 14.14 14.59 12.65
N ALA A 177 13.47 13.74 11.87
CA ALA A 177 12.38 14.16 10.99
C ALA A 177 11.04 13.64 11.53
N GLU A 178 9.98 14.39 11.24
CA GLU A 178 8.60 14.03 11.58
C GLU A 178 7.77 13.91 10.31
N VAL A 179 6.96 12.85 10.22
CA VAL A 179 6.12 12.60 9.05
C VAL A 179 4.83 13.41 9.18
N GLN A 180 4.67 14.43 8.35
CA GLN A 180 3.48 15.30 8.34
C GLN A 180 2.29 14.64 7.65
N ALA A 181 2.53 13.91 6.56
CA ALA A 181 1.49 13.20 5.81
C ALA A 181 2.09 12.06 4.99
N ILE A 182 1.30 11.00 4.79
CA ILE A 182 1.62 9.85 3.93
C ILE A 182 0.44 9.60 3.00
N GLY A 183 0.73 9.42 1.70
CA GLY A 183 -0.21 8.98 0.68
C GLY A 183 0.30 7.70 0.04
N HIS A 184 -0.07 6.54 0.60
CA HIS A 184 0.39 5.23 0.10
C HIS A 184 -0.03 4.97 -1.35
N GLU A 185 -1.26 5.36 -1.73
CA GLU A 185 -1.81 5.18 -3.08
C GLU A 185 -0.92 5.77 -4.18
N CYS A 186 -0.36 6.97 -3.94
CA CYS A 186 0.60 7.64 -4.81
C CYS A 186 2.06 7.47 -4.39
N ASP A 187 2.34 6.64 -3.38
CA ASP A 187 3.67 6.42 -2.82
C ASP A 187 4.46 7.70 -2.50
N LEU A 188 3.83 8.67 -1.83
CA LEU A 188 4.46 9.93 -1.41
C LEU A 188 4.32 10.18 0.11
N ALA A 189 5.31 10.82 0.70
CA ALA A 189 5.27 11.32 2.06
C ALA A 189 5.88 12.73 2.17
N LEU A 190 5.37 13.53 3.11
CA LEU A 190 5.93 14.81 3.52
C LEU A 190 6.58 14.68 4.89
N LEU A 191 7.84 15.09 4.99
CA LEU A 191 8.57 15.19 6.25
C LEU A 191 8.86 16.65 6.61
N THR A 192 9.05 16.92 7.88
CA THR A 192 9.65 18.18 8.38
C THR A 192 10.74 17.90 9.41
N VAL A 193 11.51 18.93 9.76
CA VAL A 193 12.61 18.89 10.72
C VAL A 193 12.51 20.13 11.60
N GLU A 194 12.47 19.94 12.91
CA GLU A 194 12.33 21.03 13.89
C GLU A 194 13.59 21.89 14.02
N SER A 195 14.77 21.31 13.80
CA SER A 195 16.05 22.03 13.94
C SER A 195 16.27 23.02 12.79
N GLU A 196 16.39 24.30 13.12
CA GLU A 196 16.75 25.36 12.16
C GLU A 196 18.13 25.14 11.52
N GLU A 197 19.08 24.57 12.26
CA GLU A 197 20.43 24.20 11.78
C GLU A 197 20.39 23.22 10.58
N PHE A 198 19.33 22.40 10.49
CA PHE A 198 19.13 21.56 9.31
C PHE A 198 18.79 22.41 8.08
N TRP A 199 17.95 23.43 8.21
CA TRP A 199 17.52 24.29 7.09
C TRP A 199 18.59 25.29 6.65
N GLU A 200 19.57 25.61 7.50
CA GLU A 200 20.72 26.44 7.13
C GLU A 200 21.50 25.84 5.94
N GLY A 201 21.60 26.60 4.85
CA GLY A 201 22.27 26.20 3.61
C GLY A 201 21.45 25.27 2.70
N MET A 202 20.22 24.89 3.07
CA MET A 202 19.37 24.07 2.20
C MET A 202 18.60 24.92 1.19
N ASN A 203 18.61 24.51 -0.07
CA ASN A 203 17.80 25.09 -1.13
C ASN A 203 16.52 24.27 -1.34
N SER A 204 15.44 24.93 -1.75
CA SER A 204 14.19 24.25 -2.14
C SER A 204 14.11 24.09 -3.65
N LEU A 205 13.79 22.89 -4.12
CA LEU A 205 13.57 22.64 -5.55
C LEU A 205 12.15 23.00 -5.97
N ASP A 206 12.03 23.64 -7.12
CA ASP A 206 10.73 23.97 -7.73
C ASP A 206 10.15 22.79 -8.51
N LEU A 207 8.83 22.62 -8.40
CA LEU A 207 8.08 21.57 -9.11
C LEU A 207 7.69 22.06 -10.52
N GLY A 208 8.27 21.43 -11.54
CA GLY A 208 8.07 21.78 -12.94
C GLY A 208 6.74 21.28 -13.53
N ASP A 209 6.81 20.88 -14.79
CA ASP A 209 5.69 20.29 -15.54
C ASP A 209 6.01 18.84 -15.93
N ILE A 210 5.07 18.18 -16.60
CA ILE A 210 5.28 16.80 -17.04
C ILE A 210 6.17 16.83 -18.29
N PRO A 211 7.33 16.14 -18.31
CA PRO A 211 8.19 16.07 -19.50
C PRO A 211 7.48 15.40 -20.69
N PHE A 212 7.97 15.72 -21.88
CA PHE A 212 7.67 15.03 -23.14
C PHE A 212 8.59 13.83 -23.35
N LEU A 213 8.22 12.95 -24.29
CA LEU A 213 9.05 11.82 -24.69
C LEU A 213 10.42 12.30 -25.22
N GLN A 214 11.47 11.55 -24.93
CA GLN A 214 12.88 11.82 -25.26
C GLN A 214 13.52 13.02 -24.56
N GLU A 215 12.80 13.77 -23.70
CA GLU A 215 13.44 14.80 -22.87
C GLU A 215 14.37 14.18 -21.83
N ALA A 216 15.51 14.84 -21.59
CA ALA A 216 16.54 14.37 -20.67
C ALA A 216 16.12 14.57 -19.21
N VAL A 217 16.44 13.58 -18.39
CA VAL A 217 16.12 13.55 -16.95
C VAL A 217 17.28 12.98 -16.15
N ALA A 218 17.59 13.63 -15.03
CA ALA A 218 18.61 13.20 -14.08
C ALA A 218 17.94 12.84 -12.75
N VAL A 219 18.03 11.59 -12.33
CA VAL A 219 17.57 11.14 -11.01
C VAL A 219 18.71 11.27 -10.02
N VAL A 220 18.45 11.93 -8.89
CA VAL A 220 19.45 12.15 -7.86
C VAL A 220 19.02 11.51 -6.54
N GLY A 221 19.94 10.82 -5.86
CA GLY A 221 19.64 10.16 -4.60
C GLY A 221 20.86 9.50 -3.94
N TYR A 222 20.60 8.69 -2.92
CA TYR A 222 21.61 7.97 -2.14
C TYR A 222 21.44 6.45 -2.34
N PRO A 223 22.33 5.79 -3.10
CA PRO A 223 22.19 4.37 -3.39
C PRO A 223 22.41 3.52 -2.13
N GLN A 224 21.77 2.36 -2.07
CA GLN A 224 21.87 1.45 -0.93
C GLN A 224 23.33 1.12 -0.57
N GLY A 225 23.68 1.30 0.70
CA GLY A 225 25.04 1.07 1.22
C GLY A 225 26.04 2.21 0.96
N GLY A 226 25.72 3.19 0.11
CA GLY A 226 26.54 4.37 -0.15
C GLY A 226 26.10 5.58 0.69
N ASP A 227 27.06 6.38 1.14
CA ASP A 227 26.79 7.63 1.87
C ASP A 227 26.96 8.90 1.02
N ASN A 228 27.51 8.75 -0.20
CA ASN A 228 27.62 9.80 -1.20
C ASN A 228 26.35 9.86 -2.07
N ILE A 229 26.13 11.03 -2.66
CA ILE A 229 25.08 11.24 -3.67
C ILE A 229 25.43 10.48 -4.96
N SER A 230 24.41 10.01 -5.67
CA SER A 230 24.51 9.36 -6.97
C SER A 230 23.53 10.01 -7.94
N VAL A 231 23.94 10.16 -9.19
CA VAL A 231 23.12 10.70 -10.27
C VAL A 231 23.04 9.68 -11.39
N THR A 232 21.83 9.30 -11.78
CA THR A 232 21.58 8.47 -12.96
C THR A 232 20.83 9.29 -14.00
N LYS A 233 21.42 9.42 -15.19
CA LYS A 233 20.86 10.16 -16.33
C LYS A 233 20.16 9.21 -17.28
N GLY A 234 19.10 9.70 -17.92
CA GLY A 234 18.38 9.03 -18.99
C GLY A 234 17.47 10.01 -19.71
N VAL A 235 16.50 9.46 -20.44
CA VAL A 235 15.42 10.20 -21.10
C VAL A 235 14.06 9.64 -20.71
N VAL A 236 13.01 10.42 -20.96
CA VAL A 236 11.63 9.96 -20.80
C VAL A 236 11.24 9.00 -21.93
N SER A 237 10.96 7.75 -21.56
CA SER A 237 10.60 6.67 -22.48
C SER A 237 9.09 6.58 -22.72
N ARG A 238 8.27 6.89 -21.71
CA ARG A 238 6.80 6.82 -21.78
C ARG A 238 6.13 7.62 -20.67
N VAL A 239 4.89 8.05 -20.88
CA VAL A 239 3.97 8.48 -19.81
C VAL A 239 2.68 7.67 -19.92
N GLU A 240 2.38 6.87 -18.91
CA GLU A 240 1.19 5.99 -18.92
C GLU A 240 0.65 5.74 -17.50
N PRO A 241 -0.58 5.21 -17.35
CA PRO A 241 -1.07 4.73 -16.06
C PRO A 241 -0.34 3.45 -15.68
N THR A 242 0.35 3.46 -14.55
CA THR A 242 1.11 2.31 -14.04
C THR A 242 0.55 1.89 -12.69
N GLN A 243 0.66 0.60 -12.38
CA GLN A 243 0.36 0.08 -11.04
C GLN A 243 1.42 0.58 -10.05
N TYR A 244 1.00 1.35 -9.04
CA TYR A 244 1.86 1.73 -7.92
C TYR A 244 1.92 0.55 -6.95
N ALA A 245 3.08 -0.13 -6.89
CA ALA A 245 3.20 -1.39 -6.17
C ALA A 245 2.92 -1.26 -4.66
N HIS A 246 3.34 -0.14 -4.05
CA HIS A 246 3.08 0.17 -2.64
C HIS A 246 1.62 0.59 -2.38
N GLY A 247 0.99 1.27 -3.33
CA GLY A 247 -0.33 1.88 -3.17
C GLY A 247 -1.51 1.02 -3.64
N ALA A 248 -1.25 -0.12 -4.27
CA ALA A 248 -2.24 -0.94 -4.98
C ALA A 248 -3.15 -0.18 -5.97
N THR A 249 -2.77 1.04 -6.39
CA THR A 249 -3.60 1.94 -7.18
C THR A 249 -2.96 2.18 -8.55
N GLN A 250 -3.77 2.37 -9.59
CA GLN A 250 -3.29 2.81 -10.90
C GLN A 250 -3.34 4.33 -10.99
N LEU A 251 -2.17 4.95 -11.16
CA LEU A 251 -2.02 6.40 -11.35
C LEU A 251 -1.03 6.63 -12.50
N MET A 252 -1.01 7.86 -13.04
CA MET A 252 -0.01 8.23 -14.04
C MET A 252 1.40 8.11 -13.46
N ALA A 253 2.29 7.41 -14.18
CA ALA A 253 3.72 7.41 -13.96
C ALA A 253 4.45 7.84 -15.24
N ILE A 254 5.68 8.34 -15.09
CA ILE A 254 6.60 8.53 -16.21
C ILE A 254 7.62 7.39 -16.16
N GLN A 255 7.74 6.65 -17.25
CA GLN A 255 8.82 5.68 -17.47
C GLN A 255 10.05 6.41 -18.01
N ILE A 256 11.21 6.10 -17.44
CA ILE A 256 12.52 6.63 -17.84
C ILE A 256 13.50 5.47 -18.06
N ASP A 257 14.52 5.65 -18.90
CA ASP A 257 15.58 4.64 -19.09
C ASP A 257 16.77 4.81 -18.11
N ALA A 258 16.75 5.84 -17.26
CA ALA A 258 17.71 5.99 -16.17
C ALA A 258 17.55 4.87 -15.13
N ALA A 259 18.67 4.30 -14.68
CA ALA A 259 18.65 3.25 -13.67
C ALA A 259 18.13 3.76 -12.30
N ILE A 260 17.05 3.14 -11.82
CA ILE A 260 16.53 3.30 -10.46
C ILE A 260 17.00 2.12 -9.61
N ASN A 261 17.83 2.41 -8.62
CA ASN A 261 18.38 1.45 -7.66
C ASN A 261 17.78 1.69 -6.27
N PRO A 262 17.69 0.65 -5.41
CA PRO A 262 17.31 0.81 -4.00
C PRO A 262 18.11 1.92 -3.32
N GLY A 263 17.44 2.75 -2.54
CA GLY A 263 18.00 3.95 -1.89
C GLY A 263 17.77 5.25 -2.66
N ASN A 264 17.76 5.24 -4.00
CA ASN A 264 17.43 6.43 -4.80
C ASN A 264 15.93 6.78 -4.74
N SER A 265 15.07 5.81 -4.39
CA SER A 265 13.64 6.02 -4.15
C SER A 265 13.39 7.15 -3.14
N GLY A 266 12.50 8.06 -3.49
CA GLY A 266 12.16 9.30 -2.78
C GLY A 266 12.98 10.51 -3.23
N GLY A 267 14.05 10.30 -4.01
CA GLY A 267 14.88 11.36 -4.59
C GLY A 267 14.21 12.04 -5.80
N PRO A 268 14.61 13.28 -6.15
CA PRO A 268 14.03 14.00 -7.27
C PRO A 268 14.56 13.47 -8.60
N ALA A 269 13.67 13.48 -9.59
CA ALA A 269 14.01 13.43 -11.00
C ALA A 269 13.97 14.86 -11.55
N ILE A 270 15.10 15.38 -12.03
CA ILE A 270 15.30 16.76 -12.44
C ILE A 270 15.36 16.84 -13.97
N MET A 271 14.69 17.84 -14.54
CA MET A 271 14.70 18.23 -15.95
C MET A 271 15.02 19.73 -16.02
N GLY A 272 16.15 20.08 -16.64
CA GLY A 272 16.68 21.45 -16.57
C GLY A 272 16.93 21.88 -15.13
N ASP A 273 16.23 22.93 -14.69
CA ASP A 273 16.32 23.52 -13.34
C ASP A 273 15.22 23.03 -12.36
N LYS A 274 14.32 22.13 -12.78
CA LYS A 274 13.09 21.79 -12.04
C LYS A 274 12.87 20.29 -11.85
N VAL A 275 12.11 19.96 -10.81
CA VAL A 275 11.68 18.58 -10.55
C VAL A 275 10.58 18.17 -11.53
N ALA A 276 10.84 17.12 -12.31
CA ALA A 276 9.89 16.44 -13.19
C ALA A 276 9.15 15.28 -12.48
N GLY A 277 9.69 14.77 -11.37
CA GLY A 277 9.01 13.77 -10.55
C GLY A 277 9.81 13.26 -9.34
N VAL A 278 9.27 12.26 -8.63
CA VAL A 278 9.96 11.54 -7.55
C VAL A 278 10.29 10.12 -8.02
N ALA A 279 11.55 9.68 -7.95
CA ALA A 279 11.91 8.29 -8.24
C ALA A 279 11.29 7.34 -7.22
N PHE A 280 10.72 6.21 -7.64
CA PHE A 280 10.06 5.29 -6.70
C PHE A 280 10.27 3.80 -6.98
N GLN A 281 9.92 3.30 -8.17
CA GLN A 281 9.96 1.87 -8.50
C GLN A 281 10.70 1.57 -9.81
N ASN A 282 11.13 0.31 -9.96
CA ASN A 282 11.75 -0.27 -11.14
C ASN A 282 10.93 -1.52 -11.53
N LEU A 283 10.86 -1.87 -12.81
CA LEU A 283 10.15 -3.08 -13.24
C LEU A 283 11.01 -4.33 -12.97
N SER A 284 10.59 -5.16 -12.01
CA SER A 284 11.30 -6.40 -11.65
C SER A 284 11.60 -7.29 -12.86
N GLY A 285 12.89 -7.55 -13.12
CA GLY A 285 13.35 -8.38 -14.23
C GLY A 285 13.56 -7.65 -15.56
N ALA A 286 13.37 -6.33 -15.60
CA ALA A 286 13.80 -5.49 -16.72
C ALA A 286 15.03 -4.65 -16.35
N GLU A 287 15.94 -4.49 -17.31
CA GLU A 287 17.07 -3.55 -17.19
C GLU A 287 16.65 -2.19 -17.76
N ASN A 288 17.12 -1.10 -17.14
CA ASN A 288 16.91 0.28 -17.62
C ASN A 288 15.42 0.66 -17.78
N ILE A 289 14.56 0.26 -16.83
CA ILE A 289 13.15 0.70 -16.75
C ILE A 289 12.88 1.29 -15.35
N GLY A 290 13.17 2.58 -15.21
CA GLY A 290 12.80 3.37 -14.04
C GLY A 290 11.39 3.95 -14.16
N TYR A 291 10.73 4.19 -13.03
CA TYR A 291 9.52 5.02 -12.97
C TYR A 291 9.68 6.16 -11.97
N ILE A 292 9.11 7.31 -12.35
CA ILE A 292 9.00 8.49 -11.50
C ILE A 292 7.53 8.93 -11.34
N ILE A 293 7.19 9.40 -10.14
CA ILE A 293 5.88 9.94 -9.78
C ILE A 293 5.80 11.36 -10.35
N PRO A 294 4.88 11.67 -11.28
CA PRO A 294 4.90 12.91 -12.03
C PRO A 294 4.37 14.09 -11.21
N VAL A 295 4.83 15.30 -11.54
CA VAL A 295 4.47 16.52 -10.80
C VAL A 295 2.97 16.75 -10.54
N PRO A 296 2.01 16.45 -11.45
CA PRO A 296 0.58 16.59 -11.14
C PRO A 296 0.13 15.72 -9.95
N VAL A 297 0.67 14.50 -9.81
CA VAL A 297 0.38 13.61 -8.68
C VAL A 297 0.99 14.19 -7.39
N ILE A 298 2.21 14.72 -7.46
CA ILE A 298 2.85 15.44 -6.33
C ILE A 298 2.03 16.66 -5.90
N LYS A 299 1.64 17.53 -6.85
CA LYS A 299 0.84 18.73 -6.62
C LYS A 299 -0.54 18.36 -6.01
N ARG A 300 -1.21 17.32 -6.52
CA ARG A 300 -2.50 16.81 -6.01
C ARG A 300 -2.42 16.20 -4.60
N PHE A 301 -1.29 15.58 -4.26
CA PHE A 301 -0.97 15.11 -2.92
C PHE A 301 -0.75 16.28 -1.95
N ILE A 302 0.17 17.19 -2.27
CA ILE A 302 0.51 18.35 -1.43
C ILE A 302 -0.73 19.23 -1.18
N SER A 303 -1.48 19.60 -2.22
CA SER A 303 -2.66 20.46 -2.07
C SER A 303 -3.76 19.80 -1.23
N GLY A 304 -3.96 18.48 -1.35
CA GLY A 304 -4.92 17.75 -0.51
C GLY A 304 -4.56 17.75 0.97
N VAL A 305 -3.26 17.65 1.28
CA VAL A 305 -2.72 17.75 2.65
C VAL A 305 -2.83 19.18 3.18
N GLU A 306 -2.53 20.20 2.37
CA GLU A 306 -2.65 21.61 2.76
C GLU A 306 -4.11 22.03 3.01
N GLU A 307 -5.05 21.55 2.19
CA GLU A 307 -6.47 21.92 2.29
C GLU A 307 -7.21 21.24 3.46
N SER A 308 -6.81 20.02 3.84
CA SER A 308 -7.54 19.21 4.85
C SER A 308 -6.73 18.79 6.07
N GLY A 309 -5.43 19.12 6.11
CA GLY A 309 -4.48 18.70 7.14
C GLY A 309 -4.11 17.20 7.10
N LYS A 310 -4.66 16.43 6.14
CA LYS A 310 -4.45 14.98 5.99
C LYS A 310 -4.46 14.57 4.52
N TYR A 311 -3.94 13.39 4.21
CA TYR A 311 -4.09 12.82 2.88
C TYR A 311 -5.54 12.32 2.67
N SER A 312 -6.15 12.70 1.54
CA SER A 312 -7.58 12.48 1.25
C SER A 312 -7.88 11.46 0.15
N GLY A 313 -6.86 10.82 -0.44
CA GLY A 313 -7.03 9.78 -1.46
C GLY A 313 -7.20 10.30 -2.90
N PHE A 314 -7.04 9.38 -3.85
CA PHE A 314 -7.46 9.58 -5.25
C PHE A 314 -8.91 9.16 -5.47
N CYS A 315 -9.61 9.88 -6.34
CA CYS A 315 -11.00 9.61 -6.63
C CYS A 315 -11.16 8.42 -7.60
N SER A 316 -12.27 7.69 -7.47
CA SER A 316 -12.65 6.65 -8.43
C SER A 316 -14.14 6.75 -8.78
N LEU A 317 -14.46 6.53 -10.04
CA LEU A 317 -15.83 6.39 -10.53
C LEU A 317 -16.47 5.07 -10.05
N GLY A 318 -15.63 4.10 -9.66
CA GLY A 318 -16.07 2.81 -9.13
C GLY A 318 -16.73 1.91 -10.17
N ILE A 319 -16.30 1.96 -11.42
CA ILE A 319 -16.82 1.11 -12.50
C ILE A 319 -15.74 0.19 -13.06
N SER A 320 -16.15 -0.92 -13.65
CA SER A 320 -15.31 -1.74 -14.53
C SER A 320 -15.84 -1.64 -15.95
N CYS A 321 -14.96 -1.37 -16.90
CA CYS A 321 -15.32 -1.14 -18.29
C CYS A 321 -14.85 -2.28 -19.19
N GLN A 322 -15.51 -2.44 -20.34
CA GLN A 322 -15.10 -3.31 -21.43
C GLN A 322 -14.92 -2.47 -22.70
N ALA A 323 -13.81 -2.68 -23.41
CA ALA A 323 -13.52 -2.04 -24.68
C ALA A 323 -14.55 -2.41 -25.76
N THR A 324 -14.89 -1.46 -26.63
CA THR A 324 -15.91 -1.59 -27.69
C THR A 324 -15.33 -1.64 -29.10
N GLU A 325 -14.06 -2.03 -29.25
CA GLU A 325 -13.34 -2.07 -30.54
C GLU A 325 -14.01 -2.96 -31.59
N ASN A 326 -14.65 -4.05 -31.15
CA ASN A 326 -15.42 -4.94 -32.02
C ASN A 326 -16.68 -4.23 -32.56
N ILE A 327 -16.87 -4.21 -33.88
CA ILE A 327 -18.01 -3.51 -34.51
C ILE A 327 -19.37 -4.04 -34.03
N GLN A 328 -19.50 -5.35 -33.83
CA GLN A 328 -20.77 -5.99 -33.47
C GLN A 328 -21.23 -5.61 -32.06
N ILE A 329 -20.32 -5.29 -31.13
CA ILE A 329 -20.72 -4.79 -29.80
C ILE A 329 -21.32 -3.38 -29.92
N ARG A 330 -20.74 -2.54 -30.78
CA ARG A 330 -21.24 -1.17 -31.05
C ARG A 330 -22.60 -1.19 -31.72
N GLU A 331 -22.77 -2.03 -32.75
CA GLU A 331 -24.05 -2.25 -33.41
C GLU A 331 -25.12 -2.79 -32.45
N CYS A 332 -24.78 -3.77 -31.59
CA CYS A 332 -25.69 -4.34 -30.60
C CYS A 332 -26.20 -3.31 -29.58
N PHE A 333 -25.35 -2.36 -29.15
CA PHE A 333 -25.74 -1.28 -28.24
C PHE A 333 -26.25 -0.02 -28.94
N GLY A 334 -26.42 -0.04 -30.27
CA GLY A 334 -26.99 1.07 -31.03
C GLY A 334 -26.07 2.29 -31.18
N MET A 335 -24.76 2.10 -31.06
CA MET A 335 -23.78 3.17 -31.29
C MET A 335 -23.72 3.53 -32.78
N ARG A 336 -23.80 4.84 -33.10
CA ARG A 336 -23.56 5.34 -34.46
C ARG A 336 -22.09 5.12 -34.87
N PRO A 337 -21.74 5.05 -36.17
CA PRO A 337 -20.36 4.84 -36.62
C PRO A 337 -19.33 5.84 -36.07
N GLU A 338 -19.76 7.06 -35.76
CA GLU A 338 -18.94 8.15 -35.23
C GLU A 338 -18.84 8.15 -33.70
N MET A 339 -19.67 7.36 -33.01
CA MET A 339 -19.62 7.25 -31.55
C MET A 339 -18.46 6.37 -31.09
N THR A 340 -17.80 6.81 -30.03
CA THR A 340 -16.83 6.00 -29.30
C THR A 340 -17.16 5.96 -27.82
N GLY A 341 -16.68 4.92 -27.12
CA GLY A 341 -16.86 4.79 -25.68
C GLY A 341 -16.61 3.38 -25.15
N VAL A 342 -16.83 3.18 -23.85
CA VAL A 342 -16.60 1.89 -23.18
C VAL A 342 -17.86 1.36 -22.49
N LEU A 343 -18.07 0.05 -22.53
CA LEU A 343 -19.23 -0.63 -21.96
C LEU A 343 -19.08 -0.80 -20.44
N VAL A 344 -20.02 -0.29 -19.65
CA VAL A 344 -20.06 -0.43 -18.18
C VAL A 344 -20.47 -1.86 -17.81
N SER A 345 -19.51 -2.68 -17.40
CA SER A 345 -19.70 -4.11 -17.09
C SER A 345 -20.01 -4.39 -15.62
N ARG A 346 -19.50 -3.55 -14.70
CA ARG A 346 -19.70 -3.65 -13.26
C ARG A 346 -19.65 -2.25 -12.62
N ILE A 347 -20.42 -2.05 -11.55
CA ILE A 347 -20.42 -0.82 -10.75
C ILE A 347 -20.28 -1.20 -9.27
N ASN A 348 -19.44 -0.47 -8.53
CA ASN A 348 -19.23 -0.61 -7.10
C ASN A 348 -20.46 -0.07 -6.34
N PRO A 349 -21.16 -0.87 -5.51
CA PRO A 349 -22.35 -0.41 -4.78
C PRO A 349 -22.10 0.80 -3.86
N LEU A 350 -20.84 1.06 -3.49
CA LEU A 350 -20.48 2.22 -2.68
C LEU A 350 -20.12 3.47 -3.48
N SER A 351 -20.05 3.46 -4.81
CA SER A 351 -19.82 4.66 -5.61
C SER A 351 -21.13 5.38 -5.95
N ASP A 352 -21.08 6.70 -6.14
CA ASP A 352 -22.26 7.48 -6.53
C ASP A 352 -22.71 7.17 -7.96
N ALA A 353 -21.81 6.65 -8.80
CA ALA A 353 -22.15 6.07 -10.09
C ALA A 353 -23.21 4.97 -10.00
N TYR A 354 -23.27 4.19 -8.90
CA TYR A 354 -24.29 3.15 -8.68
C TYR A 354 -25.73 3.69 -8.63
N LYS A 355 -25.91 4.98 -8.32
CA LYS A 355 -27.23 5.63 -8.25
C LYS A 355 -27.76 6.07 -9.62
N ILE A 356 -26.87 6.25 -10.60
CA ILE A 356 -27.18 6.95 -11.87
C ILE A 356 -26.83 6.13 -13.13
N LEU A 357 -25.77 5.33 -13.07
CA LEU A 357 -25.33 4.42 -14.11
C LEU A 357 -26.00 3.06 -13.94
N LYS A 358 -26.06 2.32 -15.05
CA LYS A 358 -26.53 0.95 -15.11
C LYS A 358 -25.45 0.09 -15.75
N LYS A 359 -25.51 -1.21 -15.45
CA LYS A 359 -24.82 -2.20 -16.29
C LYS A 359 -25.34 -2.04 -17.73
N ASP A 360 -24.44 -2.19 -18.68
CA ASP A 360 -24.70 -2.13 -20.12
C ASP A 360 -24.94 -0.71 -20.69
N ASP A 361 -24.72 0.35 -19.90
CA ASP A 361 -24.50 1.70 -20.44
C ASP A 361 -23.16 1.76 -21.21
N ILE A 362 -23.07 2.56 -22.29
CA ILE A 362 -21.77 2.93 -22.90
C ILE A 362 -21.37 4.31 -22.36
N LEU A 363 -20.22 4.42 -21.69
CA LEU A 363 -19.63 5.71 -21.30
C LEU A 363 -18.93 6.35 -22.51
N LEU A 364 -19.46 7.49 -22.97
CA LEU A 364 -19.04 8.19 -24.18
C LEU A 364 -18.06 9.34 -23.88
N GLU A 365 -18.35 10.14 -22.86
CA GLU A 365 -17.59 11.36 -22.53
C GLU A 365 -17.48 11.52 -21.00
N PHE A 366 -16.39 12.12 -20.54
CA PHE A 366 -16.15 12.53 -19.15
C PHE A 366 -15.67 13.99 -19.15
N ASP A 367 -16.40 14.89 -18.47
CA ASP A 367 -16.22 16.35 -18.50
C ASP A 367 -16.08 16.92 -19.93
N GLY A 368 -16.87 16.41 -20.87
CA GLY A 368 -16.83 16.78 -22.29
C GLY A 368 -15.63 16.24 -23.07
N VAL A 369 -14.75 15.46 -22.44
CA VAL A 369 -13.64 14.77 -23.12
C VAL A 369 -14.14 13.43 -23.67
N PRO A 370 -14.08 13.18 -24.99
CA PRO A 370 -14.56 11.95 -25.59
C PRO A 370 -13.63 10.76 -25.30
N ILE A 371 -14.23 9.64 -24.91
CA ILE A 371 -13.58 8.38 -24.57
C ILE A 371 -13.60 7.49 -25.82
N ALA A 372 -12.44 6.95 -26.20
CA ALA A 372 -12.32 6.04 -27.33
C ALA A 372 -12.75 4.60 -26.98
N ASN A 373 -12.87 3.75 -28.00
CA ASN A 373 -13.33 2.37 -27.86
C ASN A 373 -12.39 1.48 -27.03
N ASP A 374 -11.13 1.89 -26.86
CA ASP A 374 -10.11 1.26 -26.02
C ASP A 374 -10.09 1.79 -24.57
N GLY A 375 -10.94 2.77 -24.24
CA GLY A 375 -10.97 3.45 -22.93
C GLY A 375 -9.98 4.61 -22.78
N THR A 376 -9.32 5.03 -23.86
CA THR A 376 -8.39 6.17 -23.81
C THR A 376 -9.07 7.51 -24.14
N VAL A 377 -8.50 8.59 -23.61
CA VAL A 377 -8.82 9.99 -23.92
C VAL A 377 -7.60 10.70 -24.53
N PRO A 378 -7.78 11.80 -25.29
CA PRO A 378 -6.67 12.65 -25.71
C PRO A 378 -5.90 13.19 -24.49
N PHE A 379 -4.56 13.21 -24.55
CA PHE A 379 -3.73 13.68 -23.44
C PHE A 379 -2.92 14.94 -23.81
N ARG A 380 -1.87 14.80 -24.64
CA ARG A 380 -1.08 15.92 -25.16
C ARG A 380 -0.61 15.59 -26.57
N ASN A 381 -0.49 16.57 -27.46
CA ASN A 381 -0.02 16.39 -28.84
C ASN A 381 -0.75 15.24 -29.57
N ARG A 382 -0.12 14.07 -29.69
CA ARG A 382 -0.69 12.84 -30.29
C ARG A 382 -0.82 11.67 -29.29
N GLU A 383 -0.49 11.91 -28.03
CA GLU A 383 -0.56 10.94 -26.94
C GLU A 383 -1.99 10.76 -26.43
N ARG A 384 -2.26 9.57 -25.90
CA ARG A 384 -3.54 9.17 -25.32
C ARG A 384 -3.28 8.49 -23.98
N ILE A 385 -4.19 8.64 -23.02
CA ILE A 385 -4.11 8.05 -21.69
C ILE A 385 -5.47 7.44 -21.31
N THR A 386 -5.56 6.50 -20.36
CA THR A 386 -6.87 5.99 -19.92
C THR A 386 -7.71 7.09 -19.28
N PHE A 387 -9.04 7.02 -19.43
CA PHE A 387 -9.94 8.03 -18.87
C PHE A 387 -9.87 8.11 -17.32
N ASP A 388 -9.43 7.04 -16.65
CA ASP A 388 -9.19 7.02 -15.19
C ASP A 388 -8.20 8.09 -14.72
N HIS A 389 -7.32 8.58 -15.59
CA HIS A 389 -6.47 9.73 -15.28
C HIS A 389 -7.32 10.98 -14.96
N LEU A 390 -8.34 11.27 -15.77
CA LEU A 390 -9.23 12.42 -15.54
C LEU A 390 -9.99 12.28 -14.22
N VAL A 391 -10.41 11.06 -13.89
CA VAL A 391 -11.12 10.73 -12.64
C VAL A 391 -10.20 10.89 -11.42
N SER A 392 -8.98 10.37 -11.49
CA SER A 392 -8.05 10.36 -10.34
C SER A 392 -7.59 11.77 -9.96
N MET A 393 -7.39 12.67 -10.94
CA MET A 393 -6.96 14.05 -10.70
C MET A 393 -8.01 14.93 -10.00
N LYS A 394 -9.28 14.52 -9.96
CA LYS A 394 -10.38 15.22 -9.30
C LYS A 394 -10.19 15.32 -7.78
N LYS A 395 -10.78 16.36 -7.18
CA LYS A 395 -10.87 16.48 -5.72
C LYS A 395 -11.98 15.58 -5.16
N PRO A 396 -11.89 15.11 -3.91
CA PRO A 396 -13.00 14.39 -3.27
C PRO A 396 -14.22 15.29 -3.16
N GLU A 397 -15.41 14.72 -3.33
CA GLU A 397 -16.70 15.41 -3.41
C GLU A 397 -16.86 16.38 -4.60
N GLU A 398 -15.90 16.41 -5.53
CA GLU A 398 -16.07 17.12 -6.80
C GLU A 398 -17.08 16.38 -7.70
N THR A 399 -17.90 17.14 -8.43
CA THR A 399 -18.86 16.58 -9.39
C THR A 399 -18.28 16.65 -10.81
N ALA A 400 -18.38 15.54 -11.54
CA ALA A 400 -18.05 15.45 -12.95
C ALA A 400 -19.31 15.22 -13.79
N VAL A 401 -19.30 15.70 -15.03
CA VAL A 401 -20.35 15.46 -16.02
C VAL A 401 -19.96 14.24 -16.85
N ILE A 402 -20.81 13.23 -16.92
CA ILE A 402 -20.59 12.04 -17.75
C ILE A 402 -21.70 11.90 -18.77
N LYS A 403 -21.33 11.53 -20.00
CA LYS A 403 -22.27 11.28 -21.08
C LYS A 403 -22.30 9.80 -21.39
N VAL A 404 -23.49 9.22 -21.45
CA VAL A 404 -23.69 7.79 -21.69
C VAL A 404 -24.69 7.50 -22.80
N LEU A 405 -24.48 6.41 -23.53
CA LEU A 405 -25.50 5.78 -24.35
C LEU A 405 -26.25 4.74 -23.53
N ARG A 406 -27.57 4.85 -23.44
CA ARG A 406 -28.47 3.89 -22.79
C ARG A 406 -29.67 3.65 -23.68
N ASP A 407 -29.98 2.39 -23.97
CA ASP A 407 -31.08 2.01 -24.86
C ASP A 407 -31.08 2.76 -26.21
N GLY A 408 -29.88 3.01 -26.77
CA GLY A 408 -29.67 3.76 -28.02
C GLY A 408 -29.86 5.29 -27.91
N LYS A 409 -29.98 5.86 -26.70
CA LYS A 409 -30.16 7.31 -26.46
C LYS A 409 -29.03 7.89 -25.65
N GLU A 410 -28.59 9.09 -26.02
CA GLU A 410 -27.57 9.84 -25.28
C GLU A 410 -28.22 10.46 -24.02
N HIS A 411 -27.55 10.32 -22.87
CA HIS A 411 -27.92 10.91 -21.59
C HIS A 411 -26.70 11.62 -20.98
N GLU A 412 -26.92 12.81 -20.44
CA GLU A 412 -25.94 13.55 -19.64
C GLU A 412 -26.30 13.40 -18.16
N LEU A 413 -25.32 13.05 -17.32
CA LEU A 413 -25.51 12.71 -15.91
C LEU A 413 -24.39 13.34 -15.07
N ASN A 414 -24.73 13.79 -13.87
CA ASN A 414 -23.75 14.33 -12.92
C ASN A 414 -23.37 13.24 -11.91
N VAL A 415 -22.06 13.05 -11.69
CA VAL A 415 -21.51 12.08 -10.73
C VAL A 415 -20.58 12.74 -9.73
N THR A 416 -20.84 12.56 -8.44
CA THR A 416 -19.93 13.00 -7.38
C THR A 416 -18.84 11.94 -7.18
N LEU A 417 -17.58 12.38 -7.16
CA LEU A 417 -16.41 11.51 -7.12
C LEU A 417 -15.78 11.50 -5.73
N ARG A 418 -15.38 10.31 -5.28
CA ARG A 418 -14.71 10.12 -3.99
C ARG A 418 -13.79 8.89 -4.01
N PRO A 419 -12.82 8.79 -3.10
CA PRO A 419 -12.07 7.56 -2.89
C PRO A 419 -13.01 6.40 -2.52
N LEU A 420 -12.68 5.19 -2.96
CA LEU A 420 -13.48 3.99 -2.70
C LEU A 420 -12.65 2.96 -1.96
N GLN A 421 -13.10 2.60 -0.76
CA GLN A 421 -12.46 1.54 0.03
C GLN A 421 -12.89 0.15 -0.48
N PRO A 422 -11.94 -0.78 -0.72
CA PRO A 422 -12.26 -2.15 -1.07
C PRO A 422 -12.85 -2.91 0.13
N LEU A 423 -13.61 -3.98 -0.13
CA LEU A 423 -14.16 -4.84 0.94
C LEU A 423 -13.06 -5.56 1.74
N VAL A 424 -11.96 -5.91 1.05
CA VAL A 424 -10.76 -6.49 1.65
C VAL A 424 -9.60 -5.53 1.36
N PRO A 425 -9.09 -4.79 2.37
CA PRO A 425 -7.97 -3.87 2.21
C PRO A 425 -6.73 -4.55 1.61
N VAL A 426 -6.17 -3.94 0.55
CA VAL A 426 -4.99 -4.46 -0.15
C VAL A 426 -3.70 -4.20 0.64
N HIS A 427 -3.64 -3.05 1.31
CA HIS A 427 -2.56 -2.67 2.21
C HIS A 427 -3.12 -1.99 3.46
N GLN A 428 -2.38 -2.06 4.58
CA GLN A 428 -2.69 -1.43 5.86
C GLN A 428 -1.38 -1.02 6.56
N PHE A 429 -0.66 -0.08 5.96
CA PHE A 429 0.53 0.52 6.56
C PHE A 429 0.15 1.51 7.68
N ASP A 430 1.08 1.73 8.61
CA ASP A 430 1.01 2.74 9.68
C ASP A 430 -0.22 2.60 10.59
N LYS A 431 -0.88 1.43 10.55
CA LYS A 431 -2.04 1.07 11.36
C LYS A 431 -1.91 -0.37 11.88
N LEU A 432 -2.14 -0.55 13.18
CA LEU A 432 -2.24 -1.89 13.77
C LEU A 432 -3.53 -2.60 13.32
N PRO A 433 -3.47 -3.91 12.98
CA PRO A 433 -4.64 -4.69 12.58
C PRO A 433 -5.63 -4.84 13.73
N SER A 434 -6.92 -4.60 13.44
CA SER A 434 -7.99 -4.79 14.41
C SER A 434 -8.13 -6.28 14.78
N TYR A 435 -8.34 -6.60 16.06
CA TYR A 435 -8.56 -7.98 16.50
C TYR A 435 -9.45 -8.06 17.74
N TYR A 436 -10.15 -9.18 17.90
CA TYR A 436 -10.97 -9.52 19.07
C TYR A 436 -10.76 -10.98 19.47
N ILE A 437 -10.59 -11.25 20.76
CA ILE A 437 -10.37 -12.60 21.31
C ILE A 437 -11.42 -12.88 22.37
N PHE A 438 -12.23 -13.92 22.14
CA PHE A 438 -13.21 -14.42 23.09
C PHE A 438 -13.06 -15.93 23.27
N ALA A 439 -12.89 -16.40 24.50
CA ALA A 439 -12.63 -17.81 24.84
C ALA A 439 -11.53 -18.49 24.01
N GLY A 440 -10.52 -17.72 23.60
CA GLY A 440 -9.40 -18.18 22.77
C GLY A 440 -9.65 -18.18 21.26
N PHE A 441 -10.88 -17.94 20.80
CA PHE A 441 -11.17 -17.73 19.38
C PHE A 441 -10.67 -16.35 18.97
N VAL A 442 -9.78 -16.29 17.97
CA VAL A 442 -9.15 -15.05 17.49
C VAL A 442 -9.85 -14.58 16.22
N PHE A 443 -10.57 -13.46 16.32
CA PHE A 443 -11.32 -12.84 15.23
C PHE A 443 -10.59 -11.61 14.68
N ILE A 444 -10.49 -11.51 13.37
CA ILE A 444 -9.88 -10.38 12.64
C ILE A 444 -10.70 -10.05 11.39
N PRO A 445 -10.60 -8.83 10.81
CA PRO A 445 -11.06 -8.58 9.46
C PRO A 445 -10.12 -9.27 8.47
N LEU A 446 -10.66 -9.88 7.41
CA LEU A 446 -9.85 -10.33 6.28
C LEU A 446 -9.24 -9.13 5.55
N THR A 447 -7.93 -9.17 5.34
CA THR A 447 -7.15 -8.18 4.60
C THR A 447 -6.16 -8.93 3.69
N GLN A 448 -5.68 -8.32 2.60
CA GLN A 448 -4.63 -8.96 1.80
C GLN A 448 -3.28 -9.08 2.55
N PRO A 449 -2.87 -8.14 3.41
CA PRO A 449 -1.70 -8.33 4.28
C PRO A 449 -1.77 -9.58 5.18
N TYR A 450 -2.97 -9.99 5.64
CA TYR A 450 -3.16 -11.28 6.30
C TYR A 450 -2.89 -12.48 5.36
N LEU A 451 -3.35 -12.39 4.10
CA LEU A 451 -3.05 -13.41 3.10
C LEU A 451 -1.55 -13.44 2.74
N HIS A 452 -0.87 -12.29 2.74
CA HIS A 452 0.57 -12.20 2.45
C HIS A 452 1.45 -12.88 3.52
N GLU A 453 0.95 -13.14 4.74
CA GLU A 453 1.68 -13.93 5.75
C GLU A 453 1.85 -15.42 5.34
N PHE A 454 1.10 -15.89 4.34
CA PHE A 454 1.29 -17.23 3.74
C PHE A 454 2.49 -17.31 2.77
N GLY A 455 3.28 -16.23 2.64
CA GLY A 455 4.52 -16.16 1.87
C GLY A 455 4.39 -15.45 0.52
N GLU A 456 5.47 -15.42 -0.25
CA GLU A 456 5.52 -14.72 -1.55
C GLU A 456 4.48 -15.28 -2.54
N ASP A 457 4.28 -16.60 -2.54
CA ASP A 457 3.27 -17.30 -3.36
C ASP A 457 1.90 -17.44 -2.65
N TRP A 458 1.52 -16.42 -1.86
CA TRP A 458 0.26 -16.41 -1.08
C TRP A 458 -0.97 -16.74 -1.92
N TYR A 459 -0.99 -16.38 -3.21
CA TYR A 459 -2.11 -16.65 -4.12
C TYR A 459 -2.40 -18.16 -4.24
N ASN A 460 -1.36 -19.00 -4.19
CA ASN A 460 -1.47 -20.45 -4.26
C ASN A 460 -1.43 -21.14 -2.88
N THR A 461 -0.75 -20.56 -1.90
CA THR A 461 -0.59 -21.16 -0.55
C THR A 461 -1.71 -20.79 0.43
N SER A 462 -2.35 -19.62 0.28
CA SER A 462 -3.44 -19.19 1.16
C SER A 462 -4.76 -19.93 0.87
N PRO A 463 -5.72 -19.92 1.82
CA PRO A 463 -7.00 -20.60 1.64
C PRO A 463 -7.78 -20.03 0.45
N ARG A 464 -7.96 -20.83 -0.60
CA ARG A 464 -8.63 -20.43 -1.86
C ARG A 464 -9.96 -19.71 -1.66
N ARG A 465 -10.75 -20.11 -0.66
CA ARG A 465 -12.03 -19.46 -0.29
C ARG A 465 -11.86 -18.01 0.19
N LEU A 466 -10.79 -17.70 0.92
CA LEU A 466 -10.48 -16.33 1.36
C LEU A 466 -9.86 -15.52 0.22
N CYS A 467 -8.94 -16.11 -0.54
CA CYS A 467 -8.32 -15.50 -1.71
C CYS A 467 -9.37 -15.09 -2.77
N GLU A 468 -10.32 -15.97 -3.10
CA GLU A 468 -11.39 -15.63 -4.06
C GLU A 468 -12.26 -14.45 -3.59
N ARG A 469 -12.63 -14.41 -2.29
CA ARG A 469 -13.38 -13.29 -1.73
C ARG A 469 -12.57 -11.99 -1.79
N ALA A 470 -11.31 -12.03 -1.39
CA ALA A 470 -10.40 -10.89 -1.37
C ALA A 470 -10.18 -10.23 -2.74
N LEU A 471 -10.27 -11.01 -3.83
CA LEU A 471 -10.02 -10.55 -5.19
C LEU A 471 -11.30 -10.23 -5.99
N ARG A 472 -12.48 -10.71 -5.57
CA ARG A 472 -13.71 -10.64 -6.40
C ARG A 472 -14.92 -10.00 -5.74
N GLU A 473 -15.04 -10.03 -4.41
CA GLU A 473 -16.22 -9.50 -3.73
C GLU A 473 -16.14 -7.97 -3.56
N LEU A 474 -17.26 -7.30 -3.86
CA LEU A 474 -17.42 -5.86 -3.64
C LEU A 474 -18.23 -5.60 -2.36
N PRO A 475 -17.97 -4.47 -1.66
CA PRO A 475 -18.72 -4.12 -0.47
C PRO A 475 -20.17 -3.78 -0.84
N LYS A 476 -21.11 -4.20 0.02
CA LYS A 476 -22.55 -3.94 -0.10
C LYS A 476 -23.01 -2.80 0.82
N LYS A 477 -22.28 -2.54 1.90
CA LYS A 477 -22.53 -1.47 2.88
C LYS A 477 -21.22 -0.76 3.21
N ALA A 478 -21.30 0.53 3.56
CA ALA A 478 -20.15 1.26 4.08
C ALA A 478 -19.66 0.62 5.39
N GLY A 479 -18.34 0.51 5.57
CA GLY A 479 -17.75 -0.12 6.76
C GLY A 479 -17.99 -1.62 6.90
N GLN A 480 -18.46 -2.31 5.86
CA GLN A 480 -18.56 -3.78 5.85
C GLN A 480 -17.16 -4.42 5.87
N GLN A 481 -16.98 -5.49 6.65
CA GLN A 481 -15.76 -6.29 6.67
C GLN A 481 -16.10 -7.79 6.63
N LEU A 482 -15.24 -8.60 6.00
CA LEU A 482 -15.30 -10.05 6.09
C LEU A 482 -14.57 -10.51 7.37
N VAL A 483 -15.29 -10.66 8.48
CA VAL A 483 -14.69 -11.11 9.74
C VAL A 483 -14.38 -12.61 9.68
N ILE A 484 -13.15 -13.00 9.97
CA ILE A 484 -12.70 -14.40 10.00
C ILE A 484 -12.25 -14.81 11.40
N LEU A 485 -12.48 -16.09 11.72
CA LEU A 485 -11.78 -16.79 12.80
C LEU A 485 -10.40 -17.17 12.27
N SER A 486 -9.35 -16.47 12.68
CA SER A 486 -7.98 -16.77 12.23
C SER A 486 -7.43 -18.04 12.87
N GLN A 487 -7.65 -18.25 14.17
CA GLN A 487 -7.10 -19.38 14.93
C GLN A 487 -7.81 -19.55 16.28
N VAL A 488 -7.56 -20.68 16.95
CA VAL A 488 -8.05 -20.98 18.30
C VAL A 488 -6.86 -21.21 19.26
N LEU A 489 -6.78 -20.37 20.29
CA LEU A 489 -5.85 -20.50 21.41
C LEU A 489 -6.39 -21.55 22.38
N MET A 490 -5.75 -22.73 22.40
CA MET A 490 -6.25 -23.92 23.09
C MET A 490 -6.45 -23.74 24.61
N ASP A 491 -7.63 -24.12 25.09
CA ASP A 491 -8.01 -24.18 26.51
C ASP A 491 -9.20 -25.14 26.70
N ASP A 492 -9.43 -25.61 27.92
CA ASP A 492 -10.50 -26.56 28.25
C ASP A 492 -11.91 -26.11 27.78
N ILE A 493 -12.13 -24.78 27.66
CA ILE A 493 -13.39 -24.20 27.18
C ILE A 493 -13.65 -24.40 25.67
N ASN A 494 -12.62 -24.64 24.86
CA ASN A 494 -12.70 -24.72 23.40
C ASN A 494 -12.26 -26.08 22.81
N VAL A 495 -12.23 -27.11 23.65
CA VAL A 495 -11.95 -28.51 23.25
C VAL A 495 -12.93 -28.98 22.16
N GLY A 496 -12.39 -29.59 21.11
CA GLY A 496 -13.12 -30.00 19.91
C GLY A 496 -13.16 -28.94 18.79
N TYR A 497 -12.80 -27.68 19.09
CA TYR A 497 -12.76 -26.59 18.11
C TYR A 497 -11.34 -26.18 17.67
N GLU A 498 -10.30 -26.89 18.11
CA GLU A 498 -8.88 -26.50 17.98
C GLU A 498 -8.40 -26.44 16.52
N ARG A 499 -9.13 -27.07 15.59
CA ARG A 499 -8.86 -27.07 14.15
C ARG A 499 -9.74 -26.11 13.35
N LEU A 500 -10.45 -25.19 14.02
CA LEU A 500 -11.18 -24.13 13.35
C LEU A 500 -10.25 -22.93 13.13
N ALA A 501 -9.96 -22.66 11.86
CA ALA A 501 -9.15 -21.55 11.40
C ALA A 501 -9.58 -21.16 9.98
N GLU A 502 -9.35 -19.92 9.58
CA GLU A 502 -9.56 -19.41 8.23
C GLU A 502 -11.03 -19.47 7.75
N LEU A 503 -11.99 -19.45 8.68
CA LEU A 503 -13.43 -19.51 8.41
C LEU A 503 -14.08 -18.14 8.63
N GLN A 504 -14.95 -17.70 7.72
CA GLN A 504 -15.71 -16.45 7.93
C GLN A 504 -16.78 -16.65 9.01
N VAL A 505 -16.85 -15.71 9.95
CA VAL A 505 -18.00 -15.58 10.86
C VAL A 505 -19.18 -15.00 10.10
N LYS A 506 -20.29 -15.75 10.04
CA LYS A 506 -21.52 -15.33 9.36
C LYS A 506 -22.52 -14.73 10.34
N LYS A 507 -22.77 -15.41 11.46
CA LYS A 507 -23.78 -15.00 12.45
C LYS A 507 -23.34 -15.23 13.89
N VAL A 508 -23.89 -14.44 14.80
CA VAL A 508 -23.86 -14.70 16.25
C VAL A 508 -25.30 -14.66 16.77
N ASN A 509 -25.74 -15.72 17.45
CA ASN A 509 -27.11 -15.94 17.90
C ASN A 509 -28.18 -15.62 16.83
N GLY A 510 -27.88 -15.94 15.56
CA GLY A 510 -28.75 -15.68 14.41
C GLY A 510 -28.66 -14.27 13.79
N VAL A 511 -28.00 -13.31 14.45
CA VAL A 511 -27.73 -11.95 13.94
C VAL A 511 -26.56 -11.99 12.95
N GLU A 512 -26.69 -11.33 11.79
CA GLU A 512 -25.62 -11.29 10.78
C GLU A 512 -24.50 -10.32 11.16
N VAL A 513 -23.25 -10.78 11.01
CA VAL A 513 -22.05 -9.99 11.32
C VAL A 513 -21.71 -9.08 10.14
N GLU A 514 -21.61 -7.78 10.42
CA GLU A 514 -21.33 -6.76 9.37
C GLU A 514 -19.85 -6.36 9.32
N ASN A 515 -19.19 -6.29 10.48
CA ASN A 515 -17.77 -5.99 10.66
C ASN A 515 -17.28 -6.42 12.05
N LEU A 516 -15.99 -6.26 12.35
CA LEU A 516 -15.41 -6.75 13.60
C LEU A 516 -15.94 -6.00 14.84
N LYS A 517 -16.20 -4.70 14.74
CA LYS A 517 -16.80 -3.92 15.84
C LYS A 517 -18.23 -4.38 16.14
N HIS A 518 -19.01 -4.69 15.11
CA HIS A 518 -20.34 -5.29 15.28
C HIS A 518 -20.24 -6.70 15.92
N LEU A 519 -19.29 -7.55 15.51
CA LEU A 519 -19.05 -8.84 16.17
C LEU A 519 -18.75 -8.67 17.66
N CYS A 520 -17.80 -7.80 18.02
CA CYS A 520 -17.45 -7.50 19.41
C CYS A 520 -18.69 -7.05 20.20
N SER A 521 -19.45 -6.11 19.66
CA SER A 521 -20.67 -5.59 20.29
C SER A 521 -21.75 -6.65 20.52
N ILE A 522 -21.99 -7.57 19.57
CA ILE A 522 -22.96 -8.67 19.76
C ILE A 522 -22.50 -9.61 20.88
N VAL A 523 -21.20 -9.95 20.92
CA VAL A 523 -20.66 -10.90 21.91
C VAL A 523 -20.62 -10.30 23.31
N GLU A 524 -20.10 -9.08 23.49
CA GLU A 524 -20.02 -8.45 24.82
C GLU A 524 -21.40 -8.12 25.41
N ASN A 525 -22.41 -7.83 24.57
CA ASN A 525 -23.79 -7.60 24.99
C ASN A 525 -24.64 -8.90 25.08
N CYS A 526 -24.04 -10.08 24.97
CA CYS A 526 -24.77 -11.35 25.02
C CYS A 526 -25.41 -11.60 26.41
N THR A 527 -26.74 -11.67 26.44
CA THR A 527 -27.52 -12.01 27.65
C THR A 527 -27.99 -13.46 27.72
N GLU A 528 -27.81 -14.23 26.65
CA GLU A 528 -28.19 -15.65 26.58
C GLU A 528 -27.21 -16.55 27.36
N GLU A 529 -27.67 -17.70 27.86
CA GLU A 529 -26.79 -18.67 28.54
C GLU A 529 -25.70 -19.20 27.58
N ASN A 530 -26.07 -19.41 26.32
CA ASN A 530 -25.20 -19.98 25.29
C ASN A 530 -24.95 -18.93 24.20
N LEU A 531 -23.68 -18.74 23.87
CA LEU A 531 -23.25 -18.02 22.68
C LEU A 531 -23.11 -19.02 21.54
N ARG A 532 -23.83 -18.79 20.43
CA ARG A 532 -23.73 -19.54 19.18
C ARG A 532 -23.08 -18.66 18.11
N ILE A 533 -22.02 -19.16 17.49
CA ILE A 533 -21.35 -18.51 16.37
C ILE A 533 -21.45 -19.44 15.15
N ASP A 534 -22.14 -18.98 14.10
CA ASP A 534 -22.25 -19.68 12.83
C ASP A 534 -21.15 -19.20 11.87
N LEU A 535 -20.37 -20.14 11.36
CA LEU A 535 -19.25 -19.92 10.43
C LEU A 535 -19.65 -20.30 8.99
N ASP A 536 -18.75 -20.11 8.04
CA ASP A 536 -18.86 -20.79 6.75
C ASP A 536 -18.54 -22.30 6.83
N ASP A 537 -18.81 -23.01 5.73
CA ASP A 537 -18.87 -24.47 5.64
C ASP A 537 -19.84 -25.13 6.67
N GLU A 538 -20.93 -24.42 7.01
CA GLU A 538 -22.00 -24.86 7.92
C GLU A 538 -21.52 -25.24 9.35
N ARG A 539 -20.32 -24.79 9.74
CA ARG A 539 -19.76 -25.06 11.06
C ARG A 539 -20.34 -24.11 12.11
N VAL A 540 -20.47 -24.62 13.33
CA VAL A 540 -21.05 -23.88 14.46
C VAL A 540 -20.15 -24.05 15.68
N ILE A 541 -19.89 -22.95 16.38
CA ILE A 541 -19.30 -22.94 17.73
C ILE A 541 -20.44 -22.64 18.71
N VAL A 542 -20.54 -23.42 19.77
CA VAL A 542 -21.46 -23.15 20.91
C VAL A 542 -20.66 -23.18 22.21
N LEU A 543 -20.81 -22.13 23.02
CA LEU A 543 -20.13 -21.95 24.30
C LEU A 543 -21.12 -21.47 25.37
N LYS A 544 -20.95 -21.86 26.63
CA LYS A 544 -21.63 -21.20 27.75
C LYS A 544 -20.99 -19.83 28.00
N PHE A 545 -21.76 -18.75 27.84
CA PHE A 545 -21.23 -17.39 27.74
C PHE A 545 -20.39 -16.98 28.96
N GLN A 546 -20.90 -17.21 30.18
CA GLN A 546 -20.19 -16.84 31.41
C GLN A 546 -18.87 -17.61 31.58
N ASN A 547 -18.84 -18.89 31.24
CA ASN A 547 -17.61 -19.71 31.30
C ASN A 547 -16.59 -19.25 30.24
N ALA A 548 -17.06 -18.91 29.05
CA ALA A 548 -16.27 -18.39 27.94
C ALA A 548 -15.63 -17.03 28.29
N ARG A 549 -16.40 -16.11 28.88
CA ARG A 549 -15.92 -14.82 29.38
C ARG A 549 -14.82 -15.00 30.44
N LEU A 550 -15.04 -15.83 31.46
CA LEU A 550 -14.05 -16.13 32.50
C LEU A 550 -12.78 -16.81 31.97
N ALA A 551 -12.91 -17.70 30.98
CA ALA A 551 -11.77 -18.38 30.37
C ALA A 551 -10.86 -17.41 29.59
N THR A 552 -11.43 -16.36 28.98
CA THR A 552 -10.69 -15.40 28.13
C THR A 552 -9.49 -14.81 28.88
N SER A 553 -9.67 -14.28 30.09
CA SER A 553 -8.56 -13.69 30.88
C SER A 553 -7.46 -14.70 31.23
N ARG A 554 -7.81 -15.98 31.47
CA ARG A 554 -6.83 -17.07 31.69
C ARG A 554 -6.01 -17.34 30.42
N ILE A 555 -6.68 -17.38 29.26
CA ILE A 555 -6.06 -17.68 27.97
C ILE A 555 -5.08 -16.57 27.58
N LEU A 556 -5.49 -15.30 27.67
CA LEU A 556 -4.62 -14.15 27.38
C LEU A 556 -3.35 -14.18 28.24
N LYS A 557 -3.49 -14.45 29.55
CA LYS A 557 -2.35 -14.60 30.47
C LYS A 557 -1.43 -15.79 30.11
N ARG A 558 -1.99 -16.93 29.70
CA ARG A 558 -1.21 -18.12 29.25
C ARG A 558 -0.40 -17.80 27.99
N HIS A 559 -0.99 -17.10 27.03
CA HIS A 559 -0.39 -16.78 25.74
C HIS A 559 0.40 -15.45 25.72
N ARG A 560 0.49 -14.75 26.86
CA ARG A 560 1.13 -13.43 27.02
C ARG A 560 0.59 -12.36 26.06
N ILE A 561 -0.72 -12.39 25.85
CA ILE A 561 -1.43 -11.41 25.01
C ILE A 561 -1.83 -10.23 25.90
N PRO A 562 -1.50 -8.98 25.53
CA PRO A 562 -1.68 -7.81 26.39
C PRO A 562 -3.15 -7.41 26.60
N SER A 563 -4.01 -7.62 25.59
CA SER A 563 -5.43 -7.25 25.62
C SER A 563 -6.29 -8.31 24.92
N ALA A 564 -7.57 -8.38 25.26
CA ALA A 564 -8.56 -9.18 24.54
C ALA A 564 -8.86 -8.61 23.14
N MET A 565 -8.66 -7.30 22.95
CA MET A 565 -9.01 -6.60 21.72
C MET A 565 -8.04 -5.47 21.39
N SER A 566 -8.00 -5.07 20.13
CA SER A 566 -7.32 -3.88 19.66
C SER A 566 -8.01 -2.59 20.16
N ASN A 567 -7.23 -1.51 20.28
CA ASN A 567 -7.69 -0.24 20.87
C ASN A 567 -8.87 0.39 20.10
N ASP A 568 -9.01 0.13 18.79
CA ASP A 568 -10.10 0.65 17.96
C ASP A 568 -11.46 -0.04 18.20
N LEU A 569 -11.49 -1.12 18.99
CA LEU A 569 -12.71 -1.81 19.41
C LEU A 569 -13.16 -1.46 20.83
N VAL A 570 -12.31 -0.77 21.61
CA VAL A 570 -12.68 -0.26 22.93
C VAL A 570 -13.60 0.94 22.74
N ASP A 571 -14.83 0.89 23.28
CA ASP A 571 -15.75 2.02 23.21
C ASP A 571 -15.37 3.12 24.22
N ASP A 572 -15.38 4.39 23.76
CA ASP A 572 -15.09 5.61 24.54
C ASP A 572 -16.05 5.88 25.73
N GLN A 573 -16.91 4.93 26.08
CA GLN A 573 -17.68 4.94 27.32
C GLN A 573 -16.79 4.56 28.52
N ALA A 574 -15.79 3.68 28.31
CA ALA A 574 -14.91 3.21 29.39
C ALA A 574 -13.82 4.22 29.80
N SER A 575 -13.39 5.10 28.89
CA SER A 575 -12.39 6.14 29.17
C SER A 575 -12.91 7.22 30.12
N LYS A 576 -14.23 7.46 30.16
CA LYS A 576 -14.86 8.44 31.08
C LYS A 576 -14.88 7.99 32.53
N GLU A 577 -15.06 6.69 32.80
CA GLU A 577 -15.03 6.18 34.18
C GLU A 577 -13.62 6.24 34.79
N THR A 578 -12.56 6.20 33.97
CA THR A 578 -11.18 6.39 34.46
C THR A 578 -10.84 7.84 34.79
N ASP A 579 -11.44 8.82 34.13
CA ASP A 579 -11.19 10.25 34.39
C ASP A 579 -11.95 10.76 35.64
N GLU A 580 -13.15 10.24 35.93
CA GLU A 580 -13.89 10.63 37.15
C GLU A 580 -13.30 10.03 38.45
N VAL A 581 -12.63 8.88 38.38
CA VAL A 581 -11.86 8.34 39.53
C VAL A 581 -10.53 9.09 39.73
N GLY A 582 -10.00 9.73 38.68
CA GLY A 582 -8.78 10.54 38.73
C GLY A 582 -8.93 11.94 39.36
N GLN A 583 -10.16 12.48 39.44
CA GLN A 583 -10.43 13.83 39.97
C GLN A 583 -10.96 13.85 41.42
N GLY A 584 -11.07 12.68 42.07
CA GLY A 584 -11.64 12.55 43.42
C GLY A 584 -10.67 12.66 44.61
N LEU A 585 -9.37 12.89 44.38
CA LEU A 585 -8.33 12.84 45.41
C LEU A 585 -7.23 13.89 45.23
N LEU A 586 -7.52 15.16 45.56
CA LEU A 586 -6.52 16.16 45.98
C LEU A 586 -7.23 17.43 46.49
N GLU A 587 -7.51 17.49 47.80
CA GLU A 587 -7.21 18.64 48.66
C GLU A 587 -7.75 18.44 50.09
N SER A 588 -6.84 18.36 51.07
CA SER A 588 -7.09 18.83 52.45
C SER A 588 -5.73 19.03 53.14
N PRO A 589 -5.36 20.25 53.55
CA PRO A 589 -4.08 20.50 54.21
C PRO A 589 -4.14 20.21 55.71
N MET A 590 -3.07 19.63 56.26
CA MET A 590 -2.83 19.58 57.71
C MET A 590 -1.79 20.64 58.11
N SER A 591 -2.10 21.46 59.13
CA SER A 591 -1.22 21.87 60.24
C SER A 591 -2.06 22.71 61.25
N PRO A 592 -1.62 23.06 62.48
CA PRO A 592 -2.19 22.35 63.63
C PRO A 592 -2.76 23.21 64.78
N SER A 593 -3.60 22.56 65.58
CA SER A 593 -3.74 22.70 67.04
C SER A 593 -4.26 24.01 67.70
N VAL A 594 -5.41 23.84 68.37
CA VAL A 594 -5.82 24.38 69.71
C VAL A 594 -6.56 25.73 69.83
N SER A 595 -7.72 25.62 70.49
CA SER A 595 -8.52 26.59 71.29
C SER A 595 -9.20 27.82 70.67
N ALA A 596 -10.54 27.74 70.69
CA ALA A 596 -11.49 28.68 71.31
C ALA A 596 -11.62 30.16 70.83
N GLY A 597 -12.87 30.56 70.59
CA GLY A 597 -13.35 31.91 70.95
C GLY A 597 -13.66 32.90 69.82
N SER A 598 -14.95 33.00 69.48
CA SER A 598 -15.68 34.23 69.15
C SER A 598 -15.07 35.35 68.26
N SER A 599 -15.79 35.59 67.15
CA SER A 599 -16.29 36.90 66.67
C SER A 599 -15.40 37.88 65.86
N LEU A 600 -16.06 38.41 64.82
CA LEU A 600 -16.02 39.77 64.26
C LEU A 600 -14.79 40.26 63.45
N ALA A 601 -15.07 40.43 62.15
CA ALA A 601 -14.95 41.67 61.36
C ALA A 601 -13.58 42.19 60.84
N ASP A 602 -13.69 42.72 59.62
CA ASP A 602 -12.99 43.88 59.04
C ASP A 602 -11.47 43.87 58.76
N SER A 603 -11.18 43.65 57.48
CA SER A 603 -10.65 44.69 56.57
C SER A 603 -9.14 45.04 56.55
N VAL A 604 -8.60 45.02 55.32
CA VAL A 604 -7.94 46.17 54.64
C VAL A 604 -6.45 46.50 54.91
N LEU A 605 -5.70 46.53 53.78
CA LEU A 605 -4.50 47.32 53.41
C LEU A 605 -3.04 46.87 53.70
N THR A 606 -2.26 46.95 52.59
CA THR A 606 -0.89 47.51 52.39
C THR A 606 0.40 46.79 52.82
N GLU A 607 1.31 46.74 51.84
CA GLU A 607 2.78 46.95 51.90
C GLU A 607 3.64 46.02 52.80
N GLY A 608 4.88 45.67 52.48
CA GLY A 608 5.74 46.00 51.33
C GLY A 608 7.23 45.86 51.71
N ARG A 609 8.13 45.62 50.73
CA ARG A 609 9.60 45.42 50.89
C ARG A 609 9.97 44.12 51.66
N GLY A 610 11.15 43.52 51.51
CA GLY A 610 12.29 43.77 50.61
C GLY A 610 13.58 43.08 51.12
N GLY A 611 14.57 42.88 50.24
CA GLY A 611 15.90 42.33 50.58
C GLY A 611 16.01 40.80 50.42
N LEU A 612 16.85 40.27 49.51
CA LEU A 612 18.32 40.17 49.57
C LEU A 612 18.86 39.25 50.68
N GLN A 613 19.24 38.02 50.31
CA GLN A 613 20.67 37.61 50.32
C GLN A 613 20.89 36.26 49.60
N GLN A 614 21.93 36.21 48.77
CA GLN A 614 22.57 34.94 48.38
C GLN A 614 23.40 34.41 49.57
N ILE A 615 23.66 33.09 49.62
CA ILE A 615 25.03 32.52 49.49
C ILE A 615 25.04 30.98 49.61
N ARG A 616 25.45 30.34 48.49
CA ARG A 616 26.29 29.12 48.33
C ARG A 616 25.96 27.76 48.99
N ARG A 617 26.31 26.73 48.20
CA ARG A 617 27.01 25.45 48.56
C ARG A 617 26.15 24.35 49.22
N THR A 618 26.34 23.04 48.94
CA THR A 618 27.30 22.30 48.08
C THR A 618 26.66 21.03 47.49
N GLN A 619 27.32 20.40 46.52
CA GLN A 619 27.08 19.04 46.02
C GLN A 619 26.99 17.97 47.14
N VAL A 620 26.19 16.92 46.92
CA VAL A 620 26.52 15.52 47.25
C VAL A 620 26.00 14.60 46.13
N LEU A 621 26.75 13.53 45.84
CA LEU A 621 26.51 12.51 44.81
C LEU A 621 25.69 11.31 45.33
N GLN A 622 24.85 10.74 44.46
CA GLN A 622 24.51 9.29 44.36
C GLN A 622 23.79 8.65 45.58
N PRO A 623 23.17 7.43 45.47
CA PRO A 623 23.66 6.23 44.76
C PRO A 623 22.69 5.56 43.76
N GLU A 624 23.21 4.48 43.18
CA GLU A 624 22.67 3.62 42.12
C GLU A 624 21.52 2.72 42.59
N LEU A 625 20.62 2.38 41.64
CA LEU A 625 20.24 0.99 41.30
C LEU A 625 19.60 0.92 39.91
#